data_AF-A0A349YS29-F1
#
_entry.id   AF-A0A349YS29-F1
#
_cell.length_a   1.000
_cell.length_b   1.000
_cell.length_c   1.000
_cell.angle_alpha   90.00
_cell.angle_beta   90.00
_cell.angle_gamma   90.00
#
_symmetry.space_group_name_H-M   'P 1'
#
loop_
_entity.id
_entity.type
_entity.pdbx_description
1 polymer ?
#
loop_
_entity_poly.entity_id
_entity_poly.type
_entity_poly.pdbx_seq_one_letter_code
_entity_poly.pdbx_strand_id
1 'polypeptide(L)'
;AKAGRLRINGFYRLASPDLYAYCEFLFQGNMNPQGLLANGEVSISQFKDGEEVDCLRSPHLYFEHCLRKNNRSEEVKKWFTTKCVYTASHDLLSRVLALDWDGDILLVTNDKTVKKVVKRNQEHFVPLLFDMKKANPVQLTPDNIYQGLVAAFKYGKIGIYSNSAAKIWGKGNIDNNALTALKLLVAESNWSIDAAKCLYMPERPEQAGELIRQATQGKLPHYFKYAKDKKDNQVEPPNNSTMNRICQSIPNTRVKFVKMCDNFDYRMLMNLDYGFSISEDNKIVERYNYWNRHQYLFNTESENVKQEDMYMFQQIRKHILEETNEDINVVVNTLVMYLYTIKTNAMKKTLWASFGDVLVENLKKNTAGLGKVCEECGDRFVSLQSNHRFCSDDCCKKAKAKRVKHKRRLVPLAQTEKVAENNEFSQNNEDKKD
;
A
#
# COMPACT_ATOMS: atom_id res chain seq x y z
N ALA A 1 -10.36 -7.29 -4.64
CA ALA A 1 -11.03 -7.14 -3.33
C ALA A 1 -11.00 -8.43 -2.52
N LYS A 2 -11.52 -9.57 -3.04
CA LYS A 2 -11.58 -10.86 -2.31
C LYS A 2 -10.23 -11.41 -1.80
N ALA A 3 -9.13 -10.99 -2.41
CA ALA A 3 -7.77 -11.26 -1.95
C ALA A 3 -7.30 -10.40 -0.75
N GLY A 4 -8.18 -9.64 -0.10
CA GLY A 4 -7.82 -8.79 1.06
C GLY A 4 -7.16 -7.46 0.72
N ARG A 5 -7.12 -7.08 -0.56
CA ARG A 5 -6.66 -5.74 -0.98
C ARG A 5 -7.75 -4.70 -0.71
N LEU A 6 -7.79 -4.22 0.53
CA LEU A 6 -8.72 -3.20 1.01
C LEU A 6 -8.09 -1.82 0.91
N ARG A 7 -8.88 -0.81 0.53
CA ARG A 7 -8.43 0.58 0.51
C ARG A 7 -8.63 1.18 1.88
N ILE A 8 -7.55 1.68 2.47
CA ILE A 8 -7.55 2.40 3.76
C ILE A 8 -6.96 3.80 3.56
N ASN A 9 -7.19 4.70 4.53
CA ASN A 9 -6.55 6.02 4.53
C ASN A 9 -5.12 5.94 5.08
N GLY A 10 -4.16 5.60 4.22
CA GLY A 10 -2.77 5.48 4.61
C GLY A 10 -1.79 5.79 3.48
N PHE A 11 -0.53 5.94 3.87
CA PHE A 11 0.58 6.28 2.99
C PHE A 11 1.76 5.35 3.27
N TYR A 12 2.35 4.80 2.21
CA TYR A 12 3.65 4.13 2.29
C TYR A 12 4.76 5.17 2.27
N ARG A 13 5.61 5.21 3.29
CA ARG A 13 6.73 6.16 3.43
C ARG A 13 7.98 5.47 3.92
N LEU A 14 9.12 5.94 3.43
CA LEU A 14 10.44 5.57 3.94
C LEU A 14 10.49 5.91 5.44
N ALA A 15 10.94 4.94 6.23
CA ALA A 15 11.22 5.11 7.65
C ALA A 15 12.53 5.89 7.81
N SER A 16 12.54 6.86 8.69
CA SER A 16 13.73 7.63 9.02
C SER A 16 13.82 7.77 10.53
N PRO A 17 15.01 7.67 11.13
CA PRO A 17 15.16 8.00 12.53
C PRO A 17 14.99 9.51 12.72
N ASP A 18 14.94 9.97 13.96
CA ASP A 18 15.07 11.38 14.26
C ASP A 18 16.45 11.89 13.84
N LEU A 19 16.55 12.45 12.62
CA LEU A 19 17.81 12.95 12.07
C LEU A 19 18.34 14.16 12.84
N TYR A 20 17.49 14.86 13.60
CA TYR A 20 17.94 15.94 14.47
C TYR A 20 18.69 15.35 15.67
N ALA A 21 18.16 14.28 16.28
CA ALA A 21 18.86 13.53 17.33
C ALA A 21 20.23 13.02 16.82
N TYR A 22 20.29 12.53 15.59
CA TYR A 22 21.56 12.11 14.98
C TYR A 22 22.55 13.29 14.83
N CYS A 23 22.07 14.49 14.49
CA CYS A 23 22.90 15.70 14.44
C CYS A 23 23.40 16.14 15.82
N GLU A 24 22.57 16.04 16.87
CA GLU A 24 23.00 16.31 18.25
C GLU A 24 24.15 15.37 18.66
N PHE A 25 24.01 14.07 18.36
CA PHE A 25 25.07 13.10 18.58
C PHE A 25 26.34 13.44 17.80
N LEU A 26 26.21 13.67 16.50
CA LEU A 26 27.36 13.82 15.59
C LEU A 26 28.11 15.14 15.81
N PHE A 27 27.39 16.26 15.92
CA PHE A 27 28.00 17.60 15.92
C PHE A 27 28.18 18.19 17.32
N GLN A 28 27.36 17.79 18.29
CA GLN A 28 27.49 18.27 19.67
C GLN A 28 28.18 17.24 20.57
N GLY A 29 28.46 16.03 20.07
CA GLY A 29 29.02 14.94 20.88
C GLY A 29 28.07 14.45 21.97
N ASN A 30 26.76 14.70 21.85
CA ASN A 30 25.79 14.29 22.85
C ASN A 30 25.51 12.78 22.74
N MET A 31 26.03 12.00 23.69
CA MET A 31 25.85 10.54 23.73
C MET A 31 24.41 10.07 24.02
N ASN A 32 23.54 10.97 24.48
CA ASN A 32 22.12 10.70 24.72
C ASN A 32 21.24 11.80 24.07
N PRO A 33 21.20 11.86 22.74
CA PRO A 33 20.49 12.90 22.01
C PRO A 33 18.98 12.83 22.31
N GLN A 34 18.34 13.98 22.42
CA GLN A 34 16.90 14.04 22.72
C GLN A 34 16.08 14.02 21.44
N GLY A 35 16.59 14.62 20.36
CA GLY A 35 15.84 14.79 19.13
C GLY A 35 14.68 15.78 19.26
N LEU A 36 13.81 15.77 18.26
CA LEU A 36 12.60 16.59 18.21
C LEU A 36 11.32 15.78 18.49
N LEU A 37 11.41 14.44 18.50
CA LEU A 37 10.28 13.55 18.76
C LEU A 37 10.44 12.86 20.11
N ALA A 38 9.40 12.97 20.94
CA ALA A 38 9.35 12.25 22.21
C ALA A 38 8.96 10.77 22.03
N ASN A 39 9.21 9.95 23.05
CA ASN A 39 8.65 8.59 23.10
C ASN A 39 7.13 8.64 22.90
N GLY A 40 6.59 7.77 22.04
CA GLY A 40 5.18 7.79 21.64
C GLY A 40 4.88 8.70 20.44
N GLU A 41 5.87 9.41 19.90
CA GLU A 41 5.70 10.33 18.77
C GLU A 41 6.36 9.86 17.47
N VAL A 42 5.71 10.23 16.36
CA VAL A 42 6.24 10.12 15.00
C VAL A 42 5.97 11.42 14.26
N SER A 43 6.63 11.67 13.14
CA SER A 43 6.31 12.81 12.27
C SER A 43 6.14 12.38 10.82
N ILE A 44 4.97 12.66 10.28
CA ILE A 44 4.64 12.43 8.88
C ILE A 44 3.83 13.61 8.33
N SER A 45 4.26 14.15 7.19
CA SER A 45 3.70 15.38 6.62
C SER A 45 2.28 15.23 6.06
N GLN A 46 1.82 13.99 5.82
CA GLN A 46 0.49 13.74 5.25
C GLN A 46 -0.65 13.76 6.26
N PHE A 47 -0.36 13.67 7.56
CA PHE A 47 -1.33 13.78 8.64
C PHE A 47 -1.09 15.06 9.43
N LYS A 48 -2.12 15.53 10.14
CA LYS A 48 -2.01 16.78 10.92
C LYS A 48 -1.29 16.54 12.24
N ASP A 49 -0.81 17.63 12.81
CA ASP A 49 -0.31 17.66 14.18
C ASP A 49 -1.39 17.13 15.16
N GLY A 50 -0.94 16.34 16.14
CA GLY A 50 -1.78 15.73 17.17
C GLY A 50 -2.63 14.54 16.71
N GLU A 51 -2.66 14.20 15.41
CA GLU A 51 -3.39 13.02 14.95
C GLU A 51 -2.70 11.72 15.40
N GLU A 52 -3.47 10.80 15.98
CA GLU A 52 -2.97 9.45 16.25
C GLU A 52 -2.95 8.62 14.95
N VAL A 53 -1.81 8.01 14.67
CA VAL A 53 -1.54 7.18 13.49
C VAL A 53 -1.05 5.80 13.91
N ASP A 54 -1.20 4.82 13.04
CA ASP A 54 -0.68 3.47 13.19
C ASP A 54 0.43 3.25 12.15
N CYS A 55 1.59 2.80 12.60
CA CYS A 55 2.76 2.52 11.76
C CYS A 55 2.96 1.01 11.60
N LEU A 56 3.11 0.55 10.36
CA LEU A 56 3.08 -0.86 9.98
C LEU A 56 4.19 -1.17 8.98
N ARG A 57 5.10 -2.11 9.27
CA ARG A 57 6.09 -2.62 8.28
C ARG A 57 5.64 -3.95 7.67
N SER A 58 5.55 -4.04 6.34
CA SER A 58 5.22 -5.33 5.68
C SER A 58 6.44 -6.26 5.62
N PRO A 59 6.26 -7.59 5.76
CA PRO A 59 5.02 -8.31 6.09
C PRO A 59 4.64 -8.24 7.58
N HIS A 60 3.33 -8.28 7.87
CA HIS A 60 2.78 -8.39 9.23
C HIS A 60 2.49 -9.87 9.50
N LEU A 61 3.08 -10.43 10.54
CA LEU A 61 2.99 -11.87 10.82
C LEU A 61 2.21 -12.16 12.10
N TYR A 62 2.27 -11.25 13.07
CA TYR A 62 1.62 -11.33 14.37
C TYR A 62 0.77 -10.09 14.65
N PHE A 63 1.15 -9.29 15.66
CA PHE A 63 0.48 -8.06 16.06
C PHE A 63 1.50 -6.92 16.10
N GLU A 64 2.02 -6.54 14.94
CA GLU A 64 3.02 -5.47 14.80
C GLU A 64 2.37 -4.09 14.59
N HIS A 65 1.38 -3.73 15.42
CA HIS A 65 0.71 -2.42 15.35
C HIS A 65 1.37 -1.39 16.29
N CYS A 66 1.71 -0.21 15.76
CA CYS A 66 2.38 0.85 16.51
C CYS A 66 1.57 2.16 16.45
N LEU A 67 0.64 2.31 17.40
CA LEU A 67 -0.12 3.55 17.57
C LEU A 67 0.75 4.64 18.19
N ARG A 68 0.88 5.77 17.50
CA ARG A 68 1.71 6.92 17.90
C ARG A 68 1.00 8.23 17.62
N LYS A 69 1.41 9.29 18.31
CA LYS A 69 0.95 10.66 18.06
C LYS A 69 1.81 11.28 16.96
N ASN A 70 1.17 11.87 15.96
CA ASN A 70 1.87 12.61 14.92
C ASN A 70 2.24 14.01 15.43
N ASN A 71 3.52 14.30 15.58
CA ASN A 71 4.05 15.61 15.93
C ASN A 71 4.47 16.36 14.65
N ARG A 72 3.79 17.48 14.40
CA ARG A 72 4.04 18.43 13.31
C ARG A 72 4.12 19.86 13.86
N SER A 73 4.75 20.02 15.02
CA SER A 73 5.14 21.32 15.57
C SER A 73 6.00 22.11 14.57
N GLU A 74 6.10 23.44 14.76
CA GLU A 74 6.86 24.29 13.84
C GLU A 74 8.35 23.93 13.78
N GLU A 75 8.96 23.57 14.92
CA GLU A 75 10.37 23.13 14.93
C GLU A 75 10.53 21.79 14.20
N VAL A 76 9.64 20.82 14.43
CA VAL A 76 9.66 19.56 13.68
C VAL A 76 9.50 19.78 12.18
N LYS A 77 8.60 20.67 11.74
CA LYS A 77 8.40 20.98 10.31
C LYS A 77 9.63 21.60 9.65
N LYS A 78 10.36 22.44 10.40
CA LYS A 78 11.57 23.11 9.94
C LYS A 78 12.67 22.11 9.58
N TRP A 79 12.86 21.08 10.40
CA TRP A 79 13.93 20.08 10.19
C TRP A 79 13.47 18.87 9.37
N PHE A 80 12.23 18.41 9.54
CA PHE A 80 11.69 17.23 8.86
C PHE A 80 10.89 17.65 7.62
N THR A 81 11.64 18.04 6.59
CA THR A 81 11.12 18.64 5.34
C THR A 81 10.73 17.62 4.28
N THR A 82 11.13 16.35 4.43
CA THR A 82 10.85 15.31 3.44
C THR A 82 9.46 14.69 3.61
N LYS A 83 9.15 13.70 2.76
CA LYS A 83 7.91 12.92 2.87
C LYS A 83 8.06 11.68 3.76
N CYS A 84 9.23 11.41 4.35
CA CYS A 84 9.46 10.27 5.22
C CYS A 84 8.51 10.26 6.43
N VAL A 85 8.41 9.10 7.07
CA VAL A 85 7.94 9.02 8.45
C VAL A 85 9.15 8.99 9.36
N TYR A 86 9.24 9.99 10.23
CA TYR A 86 10.30 10.12 11.22
C TYR A 86 9.83 9.50 12.54
N THR A 87 10.71 8.75 13.20
CA THR A 87 10.40 8.05 14.45
C THR A 87 11.33 8.51 15.55
N ALA A 88 10.79 8.67 16.76
CA ALA A 88 11.59 9.05 17.94
C ALA A 88 12.69 8.03 18.26
N SER A 89 13.87 8.52 18.64
CA SER A 89 15.01 7.70 19.08
C SER A 89 14.72 6.94 20.38
N HIS A 90 13.85 7.49 21.23
CA HIS A 90 13.49 6.95 22.54
C HIS A 90 12.25 6.06 22.51
N ASP A 91 11.79 5.66 21.33
CA ASP A 91 10.61 4.83 21.12
C ASP A 91 10.98 3.43 20.59
N LEU A 92 10.29 2.40 21.08
CA LEU A 92 10.53 1.01 20.69
C LEU A 92 9.88 0.60 19.35
N LEU A 93 9.26 1.52 18.61
CA LEU A 93 8.59 1.26 17.33
C LEU A 93 9.48 0.46 16.39
N SER A 94 10.77 0.80 16.29
CA SER A 94 11.67 0.09 15.39
C SER A 94 11.86 -1.38 15.77
N ARG A 95 11.89 -1.69 17.08
CA ARG A 95 11.97 -3.07 17.59
C ARG A 95 10.67 -3.82 17.38
N VAL A 96 9.51 -3.18 17.60
CA VAL A 96 8.20 -3.81 17.41
C VAL A 96 7.96 -4.17 15.95
N LEU A 97 8.33 -3.29 15.04
CA LEU A 97 8.18 -3.49 13.59
C LEU A 97 9.36 -4.24 12.95
N ALA A 98 10.37 -4.60 13.74
CA ALA A 98 11.63 -5.18 13.30
C ALA A 98 12.20 -4.43 12.08
N LEU A 99 12.28 -3.10 12.15
CA LEU A 99 12.79 -2.22 11.09
C LEU A 99 14.18 -1.70 11.38
N ASP A 100 14.89 -1.35 10.31
CA ASP A 100 16.12 -0.57 10.34
C ASP A 100 16.01 0.64 9.38
N TRP A 101 17.12 1.33 9.16
CA TRP A 101 17.16 2.59 8.44
C TRP A 101 17.78 2.47 7.04
N ASP A 102 17.80 1.26 6.46
CA ASP A 102 18.51 0.97 5.20
C ASP A 102 17.64 1.13 3.93
N GLY A 103 16.35 1.40 4.09
CA GLY A 103 15.39 1.43 2.97
C GLY A 103 13.96 1.09 3.34
N ASP A 104 13.70 0.76 4.61
CA ASP A 104 12.40 0.30 5.06
C ASP A 104 11.26 1.27 4.82
N ILE A 105 10.12 0.73 4.38
CA ILE A 105 8.91 1.49 4.09
C ILE A 105 7.82 1.06 5.06
N LEU A 106 7.27 2.05 5.76
CA LEU A 106 6.11 1.88 6.63
C LEU A 106 4.84 2.31 5.92
N LEU A 107 3.80 1.51 6.08
CA LEU A 107 2.42 1.97 5.91
C LEU A 107 2.03 2.73 7.18
N VAL A 108 1.76 4.03 7.03
CA VAL A 108 1.24 4.87 8.10
C VAL A 108 -0.21 5.21 7.80
N THR A 109 -1.12 4.91 8.74
CA THR A 109 -2.56 5.06 8.55
C THR A 109 -3.21 5.75 9.74
N ASN A 110 -4.18 6.63 9.50
CA ASN A 110 -5.04 7.19 10.55
C ASN A 110 -6.45 6.58 10.52
N ASP A 111 -6.63 5.43 9.84
CA ASP A 111 -7.93 4.78 9.67
C ASP A 111 -8.57 4.45 11.01
N LYS A 112 -9.74 5.05 11.25
CA LYS A 112 -10.46 4.93 12.52
C LYS A 112 -10.85 3.51 12.86
N THR A 113 -11.22 2.71 11.86
CA THR A 113 -11.68 1.34 12.08
C THR A 113 -10.50 0.49 12.51
N VAL A 114 -9.37 0.61 11.80
CA VAL A 114 -8.12 -0.08 12.16
C VAL A 114 -7.71 0.29 13.58
N LYS A 115 -7.56 1.58 13.89
CA LYS A 115 -7.13 2.03 15.22
C LYS A 115 -8.05 1.57 16.34
N LYS A 116 -9.37 1.59 16.14
CA LYS A 116 -10.34 1.08 17.13
C LYS A 116 -10.15 -0.42 17.37
N VAL A 117 -9.92 -1.19 16.30
CA VAL A 117 -9.66 -2.63 16.40
C VAL A 117 -8.32 -2.90 17.08
N VAL A 118 -7.27 -2.16 16.75
CA VAL A 118 -5.96 -2.28 17.40
C VAL A 118 -6.07 -2.05 18.89
N LYS A 119 -6.63 -0.91 19.32
CA LYS A 119 -6.82 -0.59 20.76
C LYS A 119 -7.58 -1.68 21.51
N ARG A 120 -8.65 -2.21 20.90
CA ARG A 120 -9.44 -3.29 21.49
C ARG A 120 -8.65 -4.59 21.67
N ASN A 121 -7.75 -4.91 20.74
CA ASN A 121 -7.02 -6.18 20.77
C ASN A 121 -5.65 -6.08 21.43
N GLN A 122 -5.05 -4.90 21.51
CA GLN A 122 -3.68 -4.71 21.98
C GLN A 122 -3.44 -5.27 23.40
N GLU A 123 -4.46 -5.28 24.26
CA GLU A 123 -4.36 -5.86 25.62
C GLU A 123 -4.11 -7.38 25.60
N HIS A 124 -4.46 -8.07 24.51
CA HIS A 124 -4.31 -9.52 24.38
C HIS A 124 -3.03 -9.93 23.65
N PHE A 125 -2.26 -8.97 23.14
CA PHE A 125 -1.09 -9.21 22.30
C PHE A 125 0.11 -8.44 22.81
N VAL A 126 1.22 -9.14 22.99
CA VAL A 126 2.52 -8.54 23.33
C VAL A 126 3.44 -8.61 22.11
N PRO A 127 4.18 -7.54 21.77
CA PRO A 127 5.19 -7.61 20.72
C PRO A 127 6.16 -8.75 20.99
N LEU A 128 6.50 -9.50 19.94
CA LEU A 128 7.44 -10.60 20.06
C LEU A 128 8.85 -10.05 19.88
N LEU A 129 9.71 -10.33 20.86
CA LEU A 129 11.12 -10.03 20.77
C LEU A 129 11.88 -11.33 20.50
N PHE A 130 12.73 -11.30 19.48
CA PHE A 130 13.60 -12.42 19.13
C PHE A 130 15.04 -11.94 19.06
N ASP A 131 15.95 -12.73 19.62
CA ASP A 131 17.38 -12.42 19.56
C ASP A 131 17.93 -12.81 18.19
N MET A 132 18.34 -11.78 17.44
CA MET A 132 19.00 -11.95 16.16
C MET A 132 20.51 -12.12 16.37
N LYS A 133 21.11 -13.10 15.70
CA LYS A 133 22.56 -13.30 15.70
C LYS A 133 23.22 -12.45 14.62
N LYS A 134 24.55 -12.35 14.67
CA LYS A 134 25.38 -11.76 13.62
C LYS A 134 26.49 -12.75 13.28
N ALA A 135 26.77 -12.93 11.99
CA ALA A 135 27.89 -13.75 11.57
C ALA A 135 29.22 -13.12 12.01
N ASN A 136 30.19 -13.96 12.37
CA ASN A 136 31.55 -13.49 12.62
C ASN A 136 32.19 -13.02 11.31
N PRO A 137 33.02 -11.96 11.34
CA PRO A 137 33.82 -11.59 10.17
C PRO A 137 34.72 -12.74 9.73
N VAL A 138 34.81 -12.95 8.42
CA VAL A 138 35.69 -13.96 7.79
C VAL A 138 36.59 -13.29 6.77
N GLN A 139 37.76 -13.88 6.50
CA GLN A 139 38.63 -13.40 5.43
C GLN A 139 38.02 -13.71 4.05
N LEU A 140 38.25 -12.83 3.07
CA LEU A 140 37.79 -13.03 1.69
C LEU A 140 38.72 -14.01 0.96
N THR A 141 38.47 -15.30 1.12
CA THR A 141 39.15 -16.40 0.42
C THR A 141 38.19 -17.10 -0.54
N PRO A 142 38.69 -17.79 -1.60
CA PRO A 142 37.85 -18.58 -2.48
C PRO A 142 36.96 -19.59 -1.73
N ASP A 143 37.49 -20.23 -0.70
CA ASP A 143 36.74 -21.17 0.14
C ASP A 143 35.61 -20.49 0.91
N ASN A 144 35.86 -19.34 1.54
CA ASN A 144 34.82 -18.61 2.27
C ASN A 144 33.75 -18.05 1.34
N ILE A 145 34.12 -17.64 0.12
CA ILE A 145 33.15 -17.25 -0.91
C ILE A 145 32.28 -18.45 -1.29
N TYR A 146 32.88 -19.61 -1.54
CA TYR A 146 32.15 -20.85 -1.83
C TYR A 146 31.19 -21.23 -0.71
N GLN A 147 31.64 -21.19 0.55
CA GLN A 147 30.78 -21.46 1.71
C GLN A 147 29.65 -20.43 1.86
N GLY A 148 29.91 -19.16 1.55
CA GLY A 148 28.88 -18.11 1.49
C GLY A 148 27.80 -18.42 0.46
N LEU A 149 28.19 -18.90 -0.74
CA LEU A 149 27.24 -19.35 -1.76
C LEU A 149 26.41 -20.54 -1.28
N VAL A 150 27.03 -21.56 -0.70
CA VAL A 150 26.33 -22.72 -0.13
C VAL A 150 25.32 -22.28 0.94
N ALA A 151 25.70 -21.37 1.83
CA ALA A 151 24.82 -20.84 2.86
C ALA A 151 23.62 -20.09 2.29
N ALA A 152 23.81 -19.30 1.22
CA ALA A 152 22.71 -18.59 0.57
C ALA A 152 21.58 -19.52 0.09
N PHE A 153 21.93 -20.71 -0.45
CA PHE A 153 20.95 -21.71 -0.87
C PHE A 153 20.37 -22.55 0.28
N LYS A 154 21.04 -22.62 1.43
CA LYS A 154 20.58 -23.40 2.59
C LYS A 154 19.35 -22.78 3.28
N TYR A 155 19.32 -21.46 3.42
CA TYR A 155 18.40 -20.76 4.33
C TYR A 155 17.11 -20.21 3.69
N GLY A 156 16.91 -20.38 2.37
CA GLY A 156 15.78 -19.82 1.59
C GLY A 156 14.39 -20.43 1.78
N LYS A 157 14.03 -20.90 2.99
CA LYS A 157 12.80 -21.69 3.25
C LYS A 157 11.66 -20.91 3.94
N ILE A 158 11.63 -19.59 3.80
CA ILE A 158 10.65 -18.69 4.46
C ILE A 158 9.19 -19.11 4.19
N GLY A 159 8.91 -19.59 2.97
CA GLY A 159 7.57 -20.02 2.57
C GLY A 159 6.98 -21.15 3.43
N ILE A 160 7.81 -21.97 4.08
CA ILE A 160 7.37 -23.05 4.98
C ILE A 160 6.71 -22.45 6.23
N TYR A 161 7.37 -21.46 6.84
CA TYR A 161 6.89 -20.80 8.06
C TYR A 161 5.68 -19.92 7.77
N SER A 162 5.75 -19.09 6.72
CA SER A 162 4.67 -18.15 6.39
C SER A 162 3.37 -18.84 5.98
N ASN A 163 3.45 -19.94 5.22
CA ASN A 163 2.26 -20.72 4.87
C ASN A 163 1.65 -21.41 6.09
N SER A 164 2.49 -21.90 7.00
CA SER A 164 2.04 -22.53 8.26
C SER A 164 1.33 -21.51 9.16
N ALA A 165 1.89 -20.31 9.31
CA ALA A 165 1.25 -19.21 10.02
C ALA A 165 -0.11 -18.83 9.38
N ALA A 166 -0.16 -18.77 8.04
CA ALA A 166 -1.41 -18.49 7.32
C ALA A 166 -2.50 -19.54 7.60
N LYS A 167 -2.14 -20.83 7.73
CA LYS A 167 -3.10 -21.88 8.12
C LYS A 167 -3.71 -21.61 9.49
N ILE A 168 -2.90 -21.23 10.48
CA ILE A 168 -3.39 -20.88 11.83
C ILE A 168 -4.35 -19.70 11.77
N TRP A 169 -3.95 -18.60 11.11
CA TRP A 169 -4.82 -17.43 10.91
C TRP A 169 -6.12 -17.76 10.16
N GLY A 170 -6.10 -18.80 9.32
CA GLY A 170 -7.25 -19.29 8.57
C GLY A 170 -8.27 -20.10 9.36
N LYS A 171 -7.99 -20.54 10.60
CA LYS A 171 -8.85 -21.47 11.37
C LYS A 171 -10.14 -20.85 11.95
N GLY A 172 -10.27 -19.54 11.93
CA GLY A 172 -11.46 -18.85 12.45
C GLY A 172 -11.43 -18.64 13.95
N ASN A 173 -11.26 -19.72 14.72
CA ASN A 173 -10.93 -19.66 16.14
C ASN A 173 -9.47 -20.08 16.35
N ILE A 174 -8.75 -19.34 17.19
CA ILE A 174 -7.33 -19.58 17.50
C ILE A 174 -7.23 -19.75 19.02
N ASP A 175 -6.99 -20.98 19.47
CA ASP A 175 -6.74 -21.27 20.87
C ASP A 175 -5.30 -20.90 21.30
N ASN A 176 -5.00 -21.03 22.59
CA ASN A 176 -3.69 -20.68 23.14
C ASN A 176 -2.54 -21.53 22.58
N ASN A 177 -2.79 -22.79 22.22
CA ASN A 177 -1.78 -23.68 21.65
C ASN A 177 -1.44 -23.26 20.21
N ALA A 178 -2.46 -22.98 19.41
CA ALA A 178 -2.31 -22.44 18.07
C ALA A 178 -1.67 -21.04 18.09
N LEU A 179 -2.01 -20.20 19.08
CA LEU A 179 -1.38 -18.89 19.26
C LEU A 179 0.10 -19.03 19.62
N THR A 180 0.46 -19.99 20.48
CA THR A 180 1.86 -20.28 20.83
C THR A 180 2.63 -20.82 19.63
N ALA A 181 2.05 -21.76 18.88
CA ALA A 181 2.62 -22.24 17.62
C ALA A 181 2.84 -21.09 16.62
N LEU A 182 1.88 -20.15 16.53
CA LEU A 182 2.00 -18.99 15.68
C LEU A 182 3.19 -18.11 16.09
N LYS A 183 3.36 -17.80 17.39
CA LYS A 183 4.50 -17.02 17.89
C LYS A 183 5.84 -17.66 17.51
N LEU A 184 5.95 -18.99 17.64
CA LEU A 184 7.14 -19.74 17.24
C LEU A 184 7.38 -19.66 15.72
N LEU A 185 6.33 -19.84 14.91
CA LEU A 185 6.45 -19.71 13.45
C LEU A 185 6.84 -18.29 13.02
N VAL A 186 6.37 -17.25 13.72
CA VAL A 186 6.80 -15.86 13.47
C VAL A 186 8.28 -15.68 13.81
N ALA A 187 8.75 -16.25 14.93
CA ALA A 187 10.17 -16.25 15.29
C ALA A 187 11.03 -16.90 14.20
N GLU A 188 10.65 -18.11 13.79
CA GLU A 188 11.35 -18.86 12.75
C GLU A 188 11.33 -18.18 11.39
N SER A 189 10.21 -17.52 11.04
CA SER A 189 10.14 -16.72 9.82
C SER A 189 11.15 -15.58 9.86
N ASN A 190 11.26 -14.86 10.99
CA ASN A 190 12.21 -13.76 11.14
C ASN A 190 13.67 -14.25 11.12
N TRP A 191 13.98 -15.33 11.86
CA TRP A 191 15.32 -15.94 11.80
C TRP A 191 15.67 -16.42 10.39
N SER A 192 14.71 -17.03 9.66
CA SER A 192 14.95 -17.51 8.31
C SER A 192 15.23 -16.39 7.30
N ILE A 193 14.64 -15.20 7.47
CA ILE A 193 14.91 -14.04 6.60
C ILE A 193 16.38 -13.62 6.73
N ASP A 194 16.89 -13.60 7.95
CA ASP A 194 18.23 -13.15 8.26
C ASP A 194 19.27 -14.28 8.31
N ALA A 195 18.86 -15.54 8.19
CA ALA A 195 19.77 -16.66 8.35
C ALA A 195 20.90 -16.67 7.30
N ALA A 196 20.67 -16.13 6.10
CA ALA A 196 21.72 -15.98 5.09
C ALA A 196 22.78 -14.94 5.50
N LYS A 197 22.40 -13.85 6.16
CA LYS A 197 23.33 -12.80 6.62
C LYS A 197 23.96 -13.12 7.99
N CYS A 198 23.27 -13.90 8.80
CA CYS A 198 23.70 -14.26 10.16
C CYS A 198 24.35 -15.64 10.25
N LEU A 199 24.23 -16.46 9.20
CA LEU A 199 24.68 -17.86 9.12
C LEU A 199 24.15 -18.72 10.28
N TYR A 200 22.96 -18.39 10.76
CA TYR A 200 22.38 -18.95 11.96
C TYR A 200 20.89 -19.19 11.79
N MET A 201 20.46 -20.37 12.21
CA MET A 201 19.06 -20.73 12.39
C MET A 201 18.97 -21.60 13.65
N PRO A 202 18.12 -21.28 14.63
CA PRO A 202 17.92 -22.15 15.78
C PRO A 202 17.42 -23.53 15.36
N GLU A 203 17.87 -24.56 16.06
CA GLU A 203 17.27 -25.88 15.96
C GLU A 203 15.93 -25.88 16.70
N ARG A 204 14.89 -26.39 16.04
CA ARG A 204 13.54 -26.44 16.61
C ARG A 204 13.47 -27.56 17.66
N PRO A 205 13.10 -27.27 18.92
CA PRO A 205 12.86 -28.31 19.92
C PRO A 205 11.69 -29.24 19.52
N GLU A 206 11.76 -30.51 19.91
CA GLU A 206 10.76 -31.53 19.55
C GLU A 206 9.33 -31.12 19.97
N GLN A 207 9.15 -30.67 21.21
CA GLN A 207 7.87 -30.19 21.75
C GLN A 207 7.28 -29.04 20.92
N ALA A 208 8.13 -28.10 20.46
CA ALA A 208 7.70 -27.02 19.58
C ALA A 208 7.28 -27.55 18.21
N GLY A 209 7.99 -28.56 17.68
CA GLY A 209 7.65 -29.26 16.46
C GLY A 209 6.29 -29.94 16.51
N GLU A 210 5.98 -30.64 17.60
CA GLU A 210 4.68 -31.27 17.81
C GLU A 210 3.55 -30.25 17.87
N LEU A 211 3.73 -29.19 18.65
CA LEU A 211 2.76 -28.10 18.79
C LEU A 211 2.46 -27.44 17.44
N ILE A 212 3.51 -27.11 16.66
CA ILE A 212 3.35 -26.54 15.32
C ILE A 212 2.65 -27.52 14.39
N ARG A 213 3.03 -28.80 14.40
CA ARG A 213 2.42 -29.83 13.53
C ARG A 213 0.92 -29.96 13.80
N GLN A 214 0.51 -29.98 15.07
CA GLN A 214 -0.90 -30.02 15.46
C GLN A 214 -1.62 -28.72 15.05
N ALA A 215 -1.03 -27.55 15.31
CA ALA A 215 -1.61 -26.26 15.01
C ALA A 215 -1.73 -25.96 13.51
N THR A 216 -0.97 -26.64 12.64
CA THR A 216 -0.90 -26.36 11.19
C THR A 216 -1.51 -27.43 10.30
N GLN A 217 -2.25 -28.38 10.90
CA GLN A 217 -3.07 -29.34 10.16
C GLN A 217 -4.10 -28.63 9.28
N GLY A 218 -4.34 -29.19 8.10
CA GLY A 218 -5.25 -28.65 7.08
C GLY A 218 -4.54 -28.03 5.89
N LYS A 219 -5.37 -27.54 4.96
CA LYS A 219 -5.00 -26.87 3.72
C LYS A 219 -4.80 -25.38 3.95
N LEU A 220 -4.39 -24.67 2.91
CA LEU A 220 -4.22 -23.22 2.95
C LEU A 220 -5.58 -22.50 3.11
N PRO A 221 -5.61 -21.27 3.62
CA PRO A 221 -6.85 -20.51 3.76
C PRO A 221 -7.59 -20.32 2.43
N HIS A 222 -8.93 -20.38 2.46
CA HIS A 222 -9.79 -20.28 1.27
C HIS A 222 -9.46 -19.07 0.36
N TYR A 223 -9.12 -17.90 0.93
CA TYR A 223 -8.84 -16.69 0.14
C TYR A 223 -7.59 -16.81 -0.75
N PHE A 224 -6.74 -17.82 -0.56
CA PHE A 224 -5.58 -18.07 -1.42
C PHE A 224 -5.97 -18.38 -2.87
N LYS A 225 -7.22 -18.81 -3.13
CA LYS A 225 -7.76 -18.90 -4.49
C LYS A 225 -7.70 -17.56 -5.24
N TYR A 226 -7.89 -16.46 -4.50
CA TYR A 226 -7.92 -15.11 -5.07
C TYR A 226 -6.58 -14.40 -5.00
N ALA A 227 -5.70 -14.80 -4.08
CA ALA A 227 -4.44 -14.11 -3.79
C ALA A 227 -3.19 -14.80 -4.35
N LYS A 228 -3.25 -16.11 -4.60
CA LYS A 228 -2.10 -16.99 -4.89
C LYS A 228 -2.43 -18.09 -5.90
N ASP A 229 -3.49 -17.91 -6.70
CA ASP A 229 -3.91 -18.82 -7.78
C ASP A 229 -4.03 -20.30 -7.37
N LYS A 230 -4.41 -20.55 -6.10
CA LYS A 230 -4.62 -21.91 -5.60
C LYS A 230 -5.97 -22.47 -6.06
N LYS A 231 -5.99 -23.77 -6.37
CA LYS A 231 -7.21 -24.50 -6.75
C LYS A 231 -8.05 -24.85 -5.52
N ASP A 232 -9.32 -25.19 -5.77
CA ASP A 232 -10.30 -25.57 -4.75
C ASP A 232 -9.85 -26.74 -3.88
N ASN A 233 -9.17 -27.72 -4.46
CA ASN A 233 -8.64 -28.86 -3.72
C ASN A 233 -7.40 -28.52 -2.87
N GLN A 234 -6.76 -27.36 -3.06
CA GLN A 234 -5.54 -26.92 -2.35
C GLN A 234 -5.81 -26.02 -1.14
N VAL A 235 -7.08 -25.64 -0.92
CA VAL A 235 -7.47 -24.75 0.17
C VAL A 235 -8.61 -25.34 1.00
N GLU A 236 -8.78 -24.79 2.21
CA GLU A 236 -9.93 -25.07 3.07
C GLU A 236 -11.22 -24.46 2.48
N PRO A 237 -12.41 -25.02 2.79
CA PRO A 237 -13.68 -24.38 2.49
C PRO A 237 -13.82 -23.05 3.26
N PRO A 238 -14.72 -22.15 2.83
CA PRO A 238 -15.02 -20.93 3.57
C PRO A 238 -15.45 -21.23 5.01
N ASN A 239 -14.94 -20.43 5.95
CA ASN A 239 -15.24 -20.53 7.38
C ASN A 239 -15.36 -19.13 8.01
N ASN A 240 -15.46 -19.04 9.34
CA ASN A 240 -15.63 -17.76 10.05
C ASN A 240 -14.34 -16.97 10.31
N SER A 241 -13.20 -17.33 9.70
CA SER A 241 -11.98 -16.52 9.76
C SER A 241 -12.18 -15.11 9.20
N THR A 242 -11.40 -14.16 9.71
CA THR A 242 -11.52 -12.74 9.35
C THR A 242 -11.47 -12.53 7.84
N MET A 243 -10.51 -13.16 7.15
CA MET A 243 -10.37 -13.05 5.70
C MET A 243 -11.55 -13.66 4.94
N ASN A 244 -12.12 -14.75 5.42
CA ASN A 244 -13.28 -15.36 4.78
C ASN A 244 -14.55 -14.52 4.97
N ARG A 245 -14.75 -13.94 6.15
CA ARG A 245 -15.85 -12.98 6.40
C ARG A 245 -15.73 -11.74 5.51
N ILE A 246 -14.51 -11.20 5.35
CA ILE A 246 -14.25 -10.11 4.39
C ILE A 246 -14.59 -10.56 2.97
N CYS A 247 -14.11 -11.73 2.55
CA CYS A 247 -14.35 -12.26 1.22
C CYS A 247 -15.86 -12.46 0.92
N GLN A 248 -16.63 -12.95 1.89
CA GLN A 248 -18.08 -13.15 1.79
C GLN A 248 -18.84 -11.83 1.66
N SER A 249 -18.39 -10.78 2.35
CA SER A 249 -19.02 -9.44 2.28
C SER A 249 -18.84 -8.73 0.93
N ILE A 250 -17.94 -9.23 0.07
CA ILE A 250 -17.63 -8.63 -1.22
C ILE A 250 -18.52 -9.26 -2.31
N PRO A 251 -19.40 -8.47 -2.96
CA PRO A 251 -20.32 -9.01 -3.96
C PRO A 251 -19.58 -9.47 -5.22
N ASN A 252 -20.14 -10.47 -5.90
CA ASN A 252 -19.69 -10.95 -7.21
C ASN A 252 -20.25 -10.10 -8.38
N THR A 253 -20.42 -8.80 -8.17
CA THR A 253 -20.98 -7.92 -9.21
C THR A 253 -19.88 -7.48 -10.16
N ARG A 254 -20.12 -7.62 -11.46
CA ARG A 254 -19.24 -7.04 -12.49
C ARG A 254 -19.20 -5.53 -12.29
N VAL A 255 -18.01 -4.97 -12.07
CA VAL A 255 -17.83 -3.51 -11.98
C VAL A 255 -18.27 -2.92 -13.31
N LYS A 256 -19.38 -2.18 -13.30
CA LYS A 256 -19.79 -1.36 -14.45
C LYS A 256 -19.07 -0.03 -14.33
N PHE A 257 -18.16 0.26 -15.26
CA PHE A 257 -17.61 1.60 -15.38
C PHE A 257 -18.77 2.52 -15.80
N VAL A 258 -19.14 3.45 -14.92
CA VAL A 258 -20.13 4.47 -15.24
C VAL A 258 -19.51 5.40 -16.28
N LYS A 259 -20.25 5.71 -17.35
CA LYS A 259 -19.85 6.70 -18.35
C LYS A 259 -19.67 8.04 -17.61
N MET A 260 -18.43 8.44 -17.33
CA MET A 260 -18.13 9.64 -16.53
C MET A 260 -18.22 10.93 -17.35
N CYS A 261 -18.18 10.85 -18.68
CA CYS A 261 -18.18 12.00 -19.55
C CYS A 261 -19.08 11.72 -20.77
N ASP A 262 -19.99 12.64 -21.07
CA ASP A 262 -20.95 12.45 -22.16
C ASP A 262 -20.32 12.63 -23.55
N ASN A 263 -19.33 13.53 -23.67
CA ASN A 263 -18.71 13.95 -24.93
C ASN A 263 -17.18 13.90 -24.88
N PHE A 264 -16.59 12.70 -24.95
CA PHE A 264 -15.15 12.55 -25.10
C PHE A 264 -14.72 12.88 -26.54
N ASP A 265 -13.99 13.98 -26.72
CA ASP A 265 -13.39 14.33 -28.02
C ASP A 265 -12.01 13.67 -28.17
N TYR A 266 -11.96 12.60 -28.96
CA TYR A 266 -10.72 11.87 -29.20
C TYR A 266 -9.65 12.69 -29.92
N ARG A 267 -10.03 13.76 -30.63
CA ARG A 267 -9.10 14.64 -31.35
C ARG A 267 -8.14 15.34 -30.40
N MET A 268 -8.52 15.49 -29.12
CA MET A 268 -7.63 16.00 -28.08
C MET A 268 -6.40 15.13 -27.83
N LEU A 269 -6.43 13.85 -28.26
CA LEU A 269 -5.28 12.94 -28.18
C LEU A 269 -4.34 13.05 -29.39
N MET A 270 -4.69 13.82 -30.41
CA MET A 270 -3.95 13.94 -31.67
C MET A 270 -3.02 15.14 -31.67
N ASN A 271 -1.97 15.09 -32.48
CA ASN A 271 -1.23 16.29 -32.82
C ASN A 271 -1.93 16.99 -33.98
N LEU A 272 -2.53 18.15 -33.71
CA LEU A 272 -3.37 18.87 -34.69
C LEU A 272 -2.59 19.45 -35.87
N ASP A 273 -1.26 19.49 -35.80
CA ASP A 273 -0.40 19.96 -36.89
C ASP A 273 -0.09 18.86 -37.93
N TYR A 274 -0.49 17.62 -37.65
CA TYR A 274 -0.22 16.46 -38.50
C TYR A 274 -1.52 15.82 -39.00
N GLY A 275 -1.47 15.28 -40.21
CA GLY A 275 -2.57 14.51 -40.80
C GLY A 275 -2.70 13.10 -40.21
N PHE A 276 -3.67 12.35 -40.74
CA PHE A 276 -3.81 10.91 -40.56
C PHE A 276 -4.33 10.28 -41.86
N SER A 277 -4.14 8.97 -42.02
CA SER A 277 -4.64 8.22 -43.17
C SER A 277 -5.41 6.98 -42.72
N ILE A 278 -6.45 6.60 -43.47
CA ILE A 278 -7.31 5.45 -43.16
C ILE A 278 -7.75 4.70 -44.42
N SER A 279 -6.97 4.82 -45.49
CA SER A 279 -7.21 4.03 -46.69
C SER A 279 -7.39 2.55 -46.34
N GLU A 280 -8.11 1.82 -47.19
CA GLU A 280 -8.35 0.38 -47.00
C GLU A 280 -7.03 -0.40 -46.81
N ASP A 281 -5.95 0.06 -47.44
CA ASP A 281 -4.58 -0.48 -47.32
C ASP A 281 -3.68 0.28 -46.32
N ASN A 282 -4.24 0.92 -45.29
CA ASN A 282 -3.42 1.67 -44.35
C ASN A 282 -2.49 0.73 -43.55
N LYS A 283 -1.20 0.78 -43.91
CA LYS A 283 -0.14 -0.04 -43.32
C LYS A 283 0.00 0.14 -41.81
N ILE A 284 -0.27 1.34 -41.27
CA ILE A 284 -0.18 1.62 -39.82
C ILE A 284 -1.23 0.81 -39.07
N VAL A 285 -2.48 0.84 -39.54
CA VAL A 285 -3.59 0.07 -38.95
C VAL A 285 -3.34 -1.43 -39.07
N GLU A 286 -2.84 -1.88 -40.22
CA GLU A 286 -2.50 -3.27 -40.47
C GLU A 286 -1.44 -3.79 -39.49
N ARG A 287 -0.30 -3.09 -39.39
CA ARG A 287 0.80 -3.44 -38.49
C ARG A 287 0.38 -3.38 -37.03
N TYR A 288 -0.38 -2.36 -36.63
CA TYR A 288 -0.93 -2.29 -35.27
C TYR A 288 -1.81 -3.49 -34.96
N ASN A 289 -2.73 -3.87 -35.86
CA ASN A 289 -3.60 -5.02 -35.66
C ASN A 289 -2.81 -6.33 -35.60
N TYR A 290 -1.77 -6.47 -36.42
CA TYR A 290 -0.87 -7.63 -36.39
C TYR A 290 -0.19 -7.74 -35.03
N TRP A 291 0.58 -6.72 -34.62
CA TRP A 291 1.34 -6.75 -33.37
C TRP A 291 0.46 -6.82 -32.12
N ASN A 292 -0.74 -6.23 -32.16
CA ASN A 292 -1.71 -6.37 -31.08
C ASN A 292 -2.25 -7.80 -30.92
N ARG A 293 -2.29 -8.61 -31.98
CA ARG A 293 -2.66 -10.04 -31.90
C ARG A 293 -1.48 -10.92 -31.52
N HIS A 294 -0.28 -10.55 -31.94
CA HIS A 294 0.95 -11.32 -31.76
C HIS A 294 1.77 -10.90 -30.53
N GLN A 295 1.10 -10.39 -29.49
CA GLN A 295 1.73 -10.00 -28.23
C GLN A 295 2.55 -11.12 -27.59
N TYR A 296 2.12 -12.37 -27.77
CA TYR A 296 2.79 -13.56 -27.24
C TYR A 296 4.22 -13.76 -27.77
N LEU A 297 4.59 -13.16 -28.90
CA LEU A 297 5.96 -13.24 -29.44
C LEU A 297 6.99 -12.54 -28.55
N PHE A 298 6.53 -11.69 -27.62
CA PHE A 298 7.37 -10.96 -26.68
C PHE A 298 7.30 -11.51 -25.25
N ASN A 299 6.58 -12.64 -25.05
CA ASN A 299 6.55 -13.29 -23.75
C ASN A 299 7.88 -14.00 -23.50
N THR A 300 8.56 -13.61 -22.42
CA THR A 300 9.66 -14.39 -21.84
C THR A 300 9.13 -15.27 -20.72
N GLU A 301 9.78 -16.40 -20.41
CA GLU A 301 9.38 -17.32 -19.33
C GLU A 301 9.61 -16.76 -17.91
N SER A 302 9.59 -15.43 -17.70
CA SER A 302 9.96 -14.82 -16.42
C SER A 302 8.73 -14.53 -15.54
N GLU A 303 8.92 -14.56 -14.22
CA GLU A 303 7.84 -14.39 -13.24
C GLU A 303 7.39 -12.91 -13.06
N ASN A 304 8.01 -11.95 -13.76
CA ASN A 304 7.84 -10.50 -13.54
C ASN A 304 6.95 -9.82 -14.60
N VAL A 305 5.67 -10.20 -14.64
CA VAL A 305 4.63 -9.75 -15.59
C VAL A 305 4.58 -8.24 -15.87
N LYS A 306 4.91 -7.37 -14.90
CA LYS A 306 4.82 -5.90 -15.07
C LYS A 306 5.94 -5.30 -15.92
N GLN A 307 7.16 -5.82 -15.81
CA GLN A 307 8.32 -5.31 -16.55
C GLN A 307 8.31 -5.86 -17.98
N GLU A 308 7.81 -7.08 -18.15
CA GLU A 308 7.53 -7.71 -19.43
C GLU A 308 6.47 -6.95 -20.24
N ASP A 309 5.36 -6.55 -19.60
CA ASP A 309 4.32 -5.73 -20.24
C ASP A 309 4.93 -4.45 -20.84
N MET A 310 5.81 -3.75 -20.11
CA MET A 310 6.45 -2.53 -20.61
C MET A 310 7.40 -2.79 -21.80
N TYR A 311 8.23 -3.82 -21.72
CA TYR A 311 9.15 -4.18 -22.80
C TYR A 311 8.38 -4.57 -24.07
N MET A 312 7.34 -5.40 -23.93
CA MET A 312 6.49 -5.81 -25.04
C MET A 312 5.90 -4.59 -25.78
N PHE A 313 5.32 -3.62 -25.06
CA PHE A 313 4.73 -2.44 -25.71
C PHE A 313 5.79 -1.53 -26.34
N GLN A 314 7.01 -1.48 -25.82
CA GLN A 314 8.13 -0.80 -26.47
C GLN A 314 8.51 -1.48 -27.79
N GLN A 315 8.55 -2.81 -27.84
CA GLN A 315 8.81 -3.55 -29.09
C GLN A 315 7.69 -3.34 -30.09
N ILE A 316 6.43 -3.42 -29.67
CA ILE A 316 5.27 -3.14 -30.55
C ILE A 316 5.36 -1.73 -31.13
N ARG A 317 5.68 -0.72 -30.31
CA ARG A 317 5.91 0.67 -30.78
C ARG A 317 7.01 0.69 -31.85
N LYS A 318 8.15 0.07 -31.55
CA LYS A 318 9.32 0.02 -32.44
C LYS A 318 8.97 -0.61 -33.78
N HIS A 319 8.37 -1.81 -33.78
CA HIS A 319 7.96 -2.52 -34.98
C HIS A 319 6.97 -1.72 -35.83
N ILE A 320 5.96 -1.09 -35.23
CA ILE A 320 5.02 -0.25 -35.97
C ILE A 320 5.75 0.90 -36.66
N LEU A 321 6.65 1.60 -35.94
CA LEU A 321 7.39 2.73 -36.50
C LEU A 321 8.36 2.30 -37.62
N GLU A 322 9.15 1.24 -37.40
CA GLU A 322 10.13 0.75 -38.38
C GLU A 322 9.47 0.16 -39.62
N GLU A 323 8.40 -0.63 -39.46
CA GLU A 323 7.74 -1.29 -40.59
C GLU A 323 6.88 -0.32 -41.41
N THR A 324 6.34 0.72 -40.78
CA THR A 324 5.57 1.74 -41.50
C THR A 324 6.48 2.80 -42.12
N ASN A 325 7.62 3.10 -41.49
CA ASN A 325 8.52 4.19 -41.86
C ASN A 325 7.81 5.55 -41.95
N GLU A 326 6.85 5.77 -41.06
CA GLU A 326 6.03 6.97 -40.97
C GLU A 326 6.40 7.83 -39.76
N ASP A 327 6.08 9.12 -39.83
CA ASP A 327 6.27 10.02 -38.68
C ASP A 327 5.38 9.57 -37.50
N ILE A 328 5.95 9.60 -36.30
CA ILE A 328 5.27 9.15 -35.09
C ILE A 328 3.93 9.87 -34.86
N ASN A 329 3.81 11.14 -35.23
CA ASN A 329 2.57 11.90 -35.09
C ASN A 329 1.51 11.40 -36.08
N VAL A 330 1.90 11.06 -37.31
CA VAL A 330 1.00 10.46 -38.31
C VAL A 330 0.52 9.08 -37.84
N VAL A 331 1.43 8.27 -37.29
CA VAL A 331 1.10 6.97 -36.69
C VAL A 331 0.11 7.11 -35.56
N VAL A 332 0.39 7.98 -34.58
CA VAL A 332 -0.49 8.19 -33.43
C VAL A 332 -1.84 8.76 -33.85
N ASN A 333 -1.89 9.76 -34.74
CA ASN A 333 -3.15 10.31 -35.23
C ASN A 333 -3.99 9.25 -35.96
N THR A 334 -3.36 8.45 -36.82
CA THR A 334 -4.03 7.35 -37.52
C THR A 334 -4.60 6.33 -36.55
N LEU A 335 -3.83 5.88 -35.56
CA LEU A 335 -4.29 4.90 -34.58
C LEU A 335 -5.36 5.45 -33.65
N VAL A 336 -5.24 6.72 -33.23
CA VAL A 336 -6.25 7.40 -32.41
C VAL A 336 -7.57 7.47 -33.16
N MET A 337 -7.60 7.98 -34.39
CA MET A 337 -8.85 8.01 -35.15
C MET A 337 -9.39 6.58 -35.29
N TYR A 338 -8.55 5.62 -35.71
CA TYR A 338 -9.01 4.27 -36.04
C TYR A 338 -9.67 3.58 -34.84
N LEU A 339 -9.07 3.71 -33.66
CA LEU A 339 -9.55 3.04 -32.44
C LEU A 339 -10.73 3.75 -31.78
N TYR A 340 -10.91 5.05 -32.02
CA TYR A 340 -11.98 5.84 -31.41
C TYR A 340 -13.20 6.04 -32.32
N THR A 341 -13.08 5.85 -33.64
CA THR A 341 -14.21 5.97 -34.58
C THR A 341 -14.60 4.66 -35.25
N ILE A 342 -13.62 3.85 -35.72
CA ILE A 342 -13.88 2.64 -36.51
C ILE A 342 -13.92 1.40 -35.59
N LYS A 343 -12.89 1.18 -34.78
CA LYS A 343 -12.76 0.02 -33.89
C LYS A 343 -13.05 0.37 -32.43
N THR A 344 -14.26 0.84 -32.18
CA THR A 344 -14.69 1.41 -30.87
C THR A 344 -14.66 0.41 -29.71
N ASN A 345 -14.89 -0.88 -29.98
CA ASN A 345 -15.00 -1.95 -28.97
C ASN A 345 -13.65 -2.53 -28.47
N ALA A 346 -12.52 -2.16 -29.08
CA ALA A 346 -11.23 -2.68 -28.65
C ALA A 346 -10.76 -1.99 -27.36
N MET A 347 -10.33 -2.77 -26.37
CA MET A 347 -9.54 -2.25 -25.26
C MET A 347 -8.31 -1.52 -25.85
N LYS A 348 -8.17 -0.23 -25.53
CA LYS A 348 -7.12 0.65 -26.09
C LYS A 348 -5.79 0.53 -25.34
N LYS A 349 -5.55 -0.61 -24.64
CA LYS A 349 -4.37 -0.85 -23.81
C LYS A 349 -3.10 -0.67 -24.63
N THR A 350 -3.02 -1.30 -25.80
CA THR A 350 -1.83 -1.29 -26.66
C THR A 350 -1.50 0.10 -27.19
N LEU A 351 -2.50 0.87 -27.63
CA LEU A 351 -2.31 2.28 -28.01
C LEU A 351 -1.70 3.09 -26.84
N TRP A 352 -2.33 3.04 -25.66
CA TRP A 352 -1.89 3.82 -24.51
C TRP A 352 -0.56 3.36 -23.95
N ALA A 353 -0.27 2.06 -23.97
CA ALA A 353 0.98 1.54 -23.44
C ALA A 353 2.16 1.73 -24.41
N SER A 354 1.89 1.74 -25.72
CA SER A 354 2.93 1.93 -26.75
C SER A 354 3.20 3.41 -27.06
N PHE A 355 2.19 4.27 -26.98
CA PHE A 355 2.25 5.70 -27.39
C PHE A 355 1.72 6.69 -26.35
N GLY A 356 1.55 6.27 -25.09
CA GLY A 356 0.96 7.09 -24.02
C GLY A 356 1.69 8.39 -23.73
N ASP A 357 3.00 8.42 -23.90
CA ASP A 357 3.84 9.62 -23.85
C ASP A 357 3.38 10.67 -24.87
N VAL A 358 3.24 10.26 -26.13
CA VAL A 358 2.81 11.16 -27.22
C VAL A 358 1.37 11.64 -27.00
N LEU A 359 0.47 10.74 -26.59
CA LEU A 359 -0.93 11.09 -26.28
C LEU A 359 -1.02 12.12 -25.14
N VAL A 360 -0.18 11.98 -24.11
CA VAL A 360 -0.14 12.92 -22.97
C VAL A 360 0.41 14.28 -23.39
N GLU A 361 1.46 14.32 -24.23
CA GLU A 361 1.98 15.59 -24.75
C GLU A 361 0.96 16.28 -25.67
N ASN A 362 0.27 15.53 -26.54
CA ASN A 362 -0.82 16.05 -27.35
C ASN A 362 -1.95 16.62 -26.48
N LEU A 363 -2.35 15.92 -25.41
CA LEU A 363 -3.34 16.42 -24.46
C LEU A 363 -2.88 17.70 -23.77
N LYS A 364 -1.63 17.77 -23.33
CA LYS A 364 -1.08 18.98 -22.70
C LYS A 364 -1.15 20.16 -23.67
N LYS A 365 -0.72 19.96 -24.91
CA LYS A 365 -0.77 20.98 -25.98
C LYS A 365 -2.20 21.42 -26.28
N ASN A 366 -3.09 20.47 -26.55
CA ASN A 366 -4.48 20.73 -26.96
C ASN A 366 -5.34 21.30 -25.82
N THR A 367 -4.95 21.09 -24.56
CA THR A 367 -5.69 21.60 -23.40
C THR A 367 -5.07 22.83 -22.75
N ALA A 368 -3.91 23.29 -23.21
CA ALA A 368 -3.18 24.44 -22.64
C ALA A 368 -4.06 25.71 -22.57
N GLY A 369 -4.88 25.94 -23.59
CA GLY A 369 -5.78 27.10 -23.66
C GLY A 369 -7.16 26.92 -23.01
N LEU A 370 -7.53 25.71 -22.56
CA LEU A 370 -8.91 25.42 -22.12
C LEU A 370 -9.17 25.78 -20.65
N GLY A 371 -8.20 26.36 -19.96
CA GLY A 371 -8.32 26.70 -18.54
C GLY A 371 -8.26 25.49 -17.61
N LYS A 372 -8.52 25.73 -16.33
CA LYS A 372 -8.40 24.76 -15.23
C LYS A 372 -9.66 23.91 -15.10
N VAL A 373 -9.53 22.72 -14.55
CA VAL A 373 -10.67 21.86 -14.21
C VAL A 373 -11.08 22.10 -12.76
N CYS A 374 -12.36 22.37 -12.52
CA CYS A 374 -12.93 22.55 -11.19
C CYS A 374 -12.86 21.24 -10.40
N GLU A 375 -12.27 21.28 -9.19
CA GLU A 375 -12.14 20.08 -8.33
C GLU A 375 -13.51 19.52 -7.85
N GLU A 376 -14.60 20.29 -7.96
CA GLU A 376 -15.92 19.91 -7.45
C GLU A 376 -16.87 19.39 -8.53
N CYS A 377 -17.06 20.15 -9.62
CA CYS A 377 -17.98 19.79 -10.71
C CYS A 377 -17.28 19.15 -11.91
N GLY A 378 -15.96 19.31 -12.07
CA GLY A 378 -15.23 18.84 -13.25
C GLY A 378 -15.31 19.78 -14.46
N ASP A 379 -16.02 20.90 -14.37
CA ASP A 379 -16.11 21.88 -15.46
C ASP A 379 -14.81 22.67 -15.61
N ARG A 380 -14.54 23.07 -16.85
CA ARG A 380 -13.40 23.95 -17.14
C ARG A 380 -13.73 25.40 -16.82
N PHE A 381 -12.76 26.13 -16.29
CA PHE A 381 -12.88 27.56 -15.99
C PHE A 381 -11.55 28.28 -16.19
N VAL A 382 -11.63 29.54 -16.62
CA VAL A 382 -10.47 30.43 -16.73
C VAL A 382 -10.23 31.07 -15.37
N SER A 383 -8.98 31.11 -14.93
CA SER A 383 -8.62 31.83 -13.71
C SER A 383 -7.37 32.67 -13.92
N LEU A 384 -7.43 33.92 -13.45
CA LEU A 384 -6.31 34.85 -13.40
C LEU A 384 -5.30 34.49 -12.29
N GLN A 385 -5.65 33.58 -11.36
CA GLN A 385 -4.80 33.22 -10.22
C GLN A 385 -4.36 31.75 -10.30
N SER A 386 -3.07 31.51 -10.05
CA SER A 386 -2.46 30.17 -10.12
C SER A 386 -3.03 29.18 -9.09
N ASN A 387 -3.59 29.65 -7.98
CA ASN A 387 -4.12 28.82 -6.87
C ASN A 387 -5.64 28.61 -6.90
N HIS A 388 -6.38 29.17 -7.87
CA HIS A 388 -7.83 28.99 -7.95
C HIS A 388 -8.19 27.55 -8.37
N ARG A 389 -9.12 26.91 -7.62
CA ARG A 389 -9.46 25.47 -7.72
C ARG A 389 -10.90 25.17 -8.11
N PHE A 390 -11.79 26.16 -8.08
CA PHE A 390 -13.22 25.98 -8.29
C PHE A 390 -13.73 27.00 -9.32
N CYS A 391 -14.69 26.60 -10.15
CA CYS A 391 -15.25 27.48 -11.19
C CYS A 391 -16.20 28.55 -10.64
N SER A 392 -16.76 28.34 -9.44
CA SER A 392 -17.73 29.25 -8.82
C SER A 392 -17.70 29.15 -7.30
N ASP A 393 -18.24 30.18 -6.64
CA ASP A 393 -18.45 30.18 -5.19
C ASP A 393 -19.35 29.04 -4.73
N ASP A 394 -20.32 28.62 -5.56
CA ASP A 394 -21.19 27.49 -5.26
C ASP A 394 -20.40 26.17 -5.24
N CYS A 395 -19.53 25.95 -6.23
CA CYS A 395 -18.61 24.80 -6.22
C CYS A 395 -17.66 24.84 -5.02
N CYS A 396 -17.15 26.02 -4.67
CA CYS A 396 -16.34 26.19 -3.46
C CYS A 396 -17.13 25.84 -2.18
N LYS A 397 -18.38 26.31 -2.07
CA LYS A 397 -19.27 26.01 -0.93
C LYS A 397 -19.63 24.53 -0.85
N LYS A 398 -19.94 23.87 -1.97
CA LYS A 398 -20.21 22.43 -2.06
C LYS A 398 -18.99 21.61 -1.63
N ALA A 399 -17.81 21.95 -2.14
CA ALA A 399 -16.55 21.30 -1.74
C ALA A 399 -16.27 21.50 -0.24
N LYS A 400 -16.48 22.72 0.29
CA LYS A 400 -16.39 23.01 1.73
C LYS A 400 -17.40 22.20 2.54
N ALA A 401 -18.66 22.13 2.11
CA ALA A 401 -19.71 21.37 2.79
C ALA A 401 -19.41 19.87 2.79
N LYS A 402 -18.91 19.30 1.67
CA LYS A 402 -18.42 17.92 1.60
C LYS A 402 -17.25 17.68 2.56
N ARG A 403 -16.28 18.61 2.62
CA ARG A 403 -15.17 18.55 3.58
C ARG A 403 -15.65 18.65 5.03
N VAL A 404 -16.62 19.50 5.33
CA VAL A 404 -17.23 19.62 6.67
C VAL A 404 -18.04 18.38 7.02
N LYS A 405 -18.81 17.81 6.09
CA LYS A 405 -19.55 16.55 6.29
C LYS A 405 -18.60 15.37 6.48
N HIS A 406 -17.51 15.33 5.73
CA HIS A 406 -16.44 14.35 5.91
C HIS A 406 -15.76 14.54 7.27
N LYS A 407 -15.45 15.79 7.67
CA LYS A 407 -14.95 16.13 9.01
C LYS A 407 -15.94 15.78 10.13
N ARG A 408 -17.24 16.04 9.98
CA ARG A 408 -18.30 15.70 10.95
C ARG A 408 -18.54 14.20 11.04
N ARG A 409 -18.41 13.44 9.95
CA ARG A 409 -18.31 11.97 10.02
C ARG A 409 -17.02 11.50 10.71
N LEU A 410 -15.99 12.34 10.71
CA LEU A 410 -14.71 12.10 11.37
C LEU A 410 -14.62 12.71 12.79
N VAL A 411 -15.61 13.43 13.29
CA VAL A 411 -15.66 13.98 14.66
C VAL A 411 -16.83 13.30 15.37
N PRO A 412 -16.63 12.67 16.54
CA PRO A 412 -17.75 12.10 17.30
C PRO A 412 -18.78 13.19 17.62
N LEU A 413 -20.06 12.85 17.57
CA LEU A 413 -21.08 13.58 18.33
C LEU A 413 -20.68 13.48 19.80
N ALA A 414 -19.98 14.49 20.31
CA ALA A 414 -19.85 14.68 21.75
C ALA A 414 -21.26 14.99 22.26
N GLN A 415 -21.68 14.18 23.24
CA GLN A 415 -22.99 14.20 23.86
C GLN A 415 -23.33 15.60 24.36
N THR A 416 -24.43 16.16 23.88
CA THR A 416 -25.23 17.11 24.66
C THR A 416 -26.24 16.31 25.44
N GLU A 417 -25.83 15.74 26.57
CA GLU A 417 -26.75 15.38 27.64
C GLU A 417 -26.54 16.39 28.76
N LYS A 418 -27.60 17.17 28.99
CA LYS A 418 -27.71 18.12 30.09
C LYS A 418 -27.56 17.35 31.40
N VAL A 419 -26.62 17.81 32.22
CA VAL A 419 -26.60 17.50 33.66
C VAL A 419 -27.84 18.15 34.25
N ALA A 420 -28.85 17.33 34.56
CA ALA A 420 -29.87 17.70 35.52
C ALA A 420 -29.28 17.41 36.91
N GLU A 421 -28.91 18.48 37.60
CA GLU A 421 -28.63 18.48 39.03
C GLU A 421 -29.85 17.92 39.76
N ASN A 422 -29.64 16.91 40.60
CA ASN A 422 -30.44 16.69 41.80
C ASN A 422 -29.47 16.32 42.92
N ASN A 423 -29.06 17.36 43.64
CA ASN A 423 -28.64 17.27 45.03
C ASN A 423 -29.80 16.71 45.83
N GLU A 424 -29.59 15.62 46.57
CA GLU A 424 -30.17 15.39 47.91
C GLU A 424 -29.67 14.06 48.44
N PHE A 425 -28.55 14.09 49.17
CA PHE A 425 -28.18 13.05 50.12
C PHE A 425 -27.36 13.67 51.25
N SER A 426 -28.06 14.29 52.20
CA SER A 426 -27.64 14.41 53.60
C SER A 426 -28.71 15.17 54.38
N GLN A 427 -29.53 14.44 55.12
CA GLN A 427 -29.93 14.74 56.51
C GLN A 427 -31.10 13.83 56.91
N ASN A 428 -30.89 13.09 58.00
CA ASN A 428 -31.85 12.71 59.04
C ASN A 428 -31.52 11.31 59.59
N ASN A 429 -30.56 11.29 60.53
CA ASN A 429 -30.68 10.47 61.71
C ASN A 429 -31.40 11.30 62.77
N GLU A 430 -32.11 10.60 63.67
CA GLU A 430 -32.97 11.09 64.77
C GLU A 430 -34.41 11.38 64.34
N ASP A 431 -35.33 10.43 64.55
CA ASP A 431 -36.01 10.34 65.85
C ASP A 431 -36.87 9.08 66.02
N LYS A 432 -37.09 8.75 67.28
CA LYS A 432 -37.82 7.60 67.86
C LYS A 432 -39.32 7.59 67.49
N LYS A 433 -39.91 6.40 67.35
CA LYS A 433 -40.87 5.79 68.32
C LYS A 433 -41.69 4.67 67.67
N ASP A 434 -41.90 3.66 68.52
CA ASP A 434 -42.86 2.55 68.51
C ASP A 434 -42.61 1.34 67.59
#